data_AF-H2ISP6-F1
#
_entry.id   AF-H2ISP6-F1
#
_cell.length_a   1.000
_cell.length_b   1.000
_cell.length_c   1.000
_cell.angle_alpha   90.00
_cell.angle_beta   90.00
_cell.angle_gamma   90.00
#
_symmetry.space_group_name_H-M   'P 1'
#
loop_
_entity.id
_entity.type
_entity.pdbx_description
1 polymer ?
#
loop_
_entity_poly.entity_id
_entity_poly.type
_entity_poly.pdbx_seq_one_letter_code
_entity_poly.pdbx_strand_id
1 'polypeptide(L)'
;MASFFSERTAEYSLIPAVIGVLAKNNSRIVPIYFWRTREGNNISLAQNLSGRVKVLAMFARRPKLCGKNGYVSGKVNKNILRYALHARKYGVATISGFISVDSIMNLSNEDSYVWFDLSNSKHPINDAEFFCRANSNEILEMNEFCSDINIINKDDIPCLIDAICKPLIWQECIEVISELNKITYSDNNGYFGRFLGGGYRPVYFLILE
;
A
#
# COMPACT_ATOMS: atom_id res chain seq x y z
N MET A 1 0.42 3.37 -22.65
CA MET A 1 1.31 2.30 -22.13
C MET A 1 0.44 1.27 -21.43
N ALA A 2 0.59 0.00 -21.80
CA ALA A 2 -0.19 -1.09 -21.24
C ALA A 2 0.50 -1.70 -20.02
N SER A 3 -0.30 -2.24 -19.10
CA SER A 3 0.17 -3.17 -18.08
C SER A 3 -0.42 -4.55 -18.41
N PHE A 4 0.24 -5.61 -17.97
CA PHE A 4 -0.10 -6.99 -18.30
C PHE A 4 -0.67 -7.79 -17.12
N PHE A 5 -0.87 -7.15 -15.96
CA PHE A 5 -1.55 -7.73 -14.81
C PHE A 5 -2.31 -6.67 -13.98
N SER A 6 -3.16 -7.10 -13.05
CA SER A 6 -3.91 -6.21 -12.16
C SER A 6 -3.13 -5.90 -10.88
N GLU A 7 -3.50 -4.84 -10.16
CA GLU A 7 -2.96 -4.57 -8.82
C GLU A 7 -3.22 -5.76 -7.87
N ARG A 8 -4.34 -6.47 -8.04
CA ARG A 8 -4.65 -7.70 -7.27
C ARG A 8 -3.65 -8.82 -7.52
N THR A 9 -3.19 -8.95 -8.76
CA THR A 9 -2.16 -9.94 -9.08
C THR A 9 -0.83 -9.54 -8.43
N ALA A 10 -0.51 -8.25 -8.39
CA ALA A 10 0.66 -7.73 -7.69
C ALA A 10 0.60 -8.01 -6.17
N GLU A 11 -0.58 -7.89 -5.56
CA GLU A 11 -0.80 -8.17 -4.14
C GLU A 11 -0.42 -9.61 -3.76
N TYR A 12 -0.72 -10.61 -4.61
CA TYR A 12 -0.36 -12.00 -4.34
C TYR A 12 1.16 -12.23 -4.22
N SER A 13 1.96 -11.37 -4.86
CA SER A 13 3.43 -11.37 -4.79
C SER A 13 3.97 -10.55 -3.62
N LEU A 14 3.38 -9.38 -3.36
CA LEU A 14 3.87 -8.41 -2.37
C LEU A 14 3.44 -8.75 -0.94
N ILE A 15 2.24 -9.30 -0.74
CA ILE A 15 1.73 -9.64 0.60
C ILE A 15 2.64 -10.65 1.32
N PRO A 16 3.07 -11.78 0.70
CA PRO A 16 3.97 -12.72 1.36
C PRO A 16 5.29 -12.09 1.79
N ALA A 17 5.85 -11.18 0.99
CA ALA A 17 7.10 -10.48 1.31
C ALA A 17 6.95 -9.61 2.57
N VAL A 18 5.85 -8.85 2.69
CA VAL A 18 5.57 -8.05 3.89
C VAL A 18 5.35 -8.93 5.11
N ILE A 19 4.55 -10.00 4.99
CA ILE A 19 4.35 -10.96 6.10
C ILE A 19 5.68 -11.57 6.52
N GLY A 20 6.51 -11.99 5.56
CA GLY A 20 7.80 -12.61 5.80
C GLY A 20 8.74 -11.73 6.62
N VAL A 21 8.74 -10.42 6.39
CA VAL A 21 9.53 -9.48 7.20
C VAL A 21 8.91 -9.27 8.58
N LEU A 22 7.59 -9.05 8.66
CA LEU A 22 6.93 -8.77 9.94
C LEU A 22 6.91 -9.97 10.89
N ALA A 23 6.80 -11.19 10.35
CA ALA A 23 6.77 -12.42 11.14
C ALA A 23 8.10 -12.69 11.85
N LYS A 24 9.23 -12.14 11.38
CA LYS A 24 10.55 -12.25 12.04
C LYS A 24 10.53 -11.70 13.48
N ASN A 25 9.62 -10.75 13.77
CA ASN A 25 9.48 -10.15 15.09
C ASN A 25 8.43 -10.86 15.96
N ASN A 26 8.04 -12.09 15.63
CA ASN A 26 6.99 -12.87 16.30
C ASN A 26 5.62 -12.16 16.37
N SER A 27 5.40 -11.17 15.51
CA SER A 27 4.13 -10.46 15.46
C SER A 27 3.07 -11.35 14.81
N ARG A 28 1.84 -11.32 15.34
CA ARG A 28 0.71 -11.96 14.67
C ARG A 28 0.12 -10.97 13.66
N ILE A 29 0.30 -11.27 12.37
CA ILE A 29 -0.10 -10.38 11.27
C ILE A 29 -1.32 -10.95 10.53
N VAL A 30 -2.33 -10.11 10.30
CA VAL A 30 -3.50 -10.46 9.51
C VAL A 30 -3.65 -9.47 8.34
N PRO A 31 -3.29 -9.85 7.10
CA PRO A 31 -3.61 -9.04 5.93
C PRO A 31 -5.12 -9.11 5.67
N ILE A 32 -5.75 -7.96 5.49
CA ILE A 32 -7.17 -7.87 5.15
C ILE A 32 -7.39 -6.92 3.98
N TYR A 33 -8.39 -7.26 3.18
CA TYR A 33 -9.03 -6.31 2.29
C TYR A 33 -10.33 -5.84 2.94
N PHE A 34 -10.26 -4.70 3.63
CA PHE A 34 -11.33 -4.27 4.52
C PHE A 34 -12.66 -4.01 3.80
N TRP A 35 -13.73 -4.56 4.37
CA TRP A 35 -15.11 -4.30 4.00
C TRP A 35 -15.95 -4.05 5.25
N ARG A 36 -16.46 -2.82 5.42
CA ARG A 36 -17.16 -2.41 6.64
C ARG A 36 -18.30 -3.35 7.08
N THR A 37 -19.09 -3.89 6.15
CA THR A 37 -20.18 -4.82 6.48
C THR A 37 -19.72 -6.22 6.90
N ARG A 38 -18.44 -6.57 6.71
CA ARG A 38 -17.84 -7.86 7.10
C ARG A 38 -16.98 -7.69 8.34
N GLU A 39 -15.88 -6.94 8.26
CA GLU A 39 -14.94 -6.78 9.37
C GLU A 39 -15.40 -5.71 10.38
N GLY A 40 -16.33 -4.82 10.00
CA GLY A 40 -16.83 -3.73 10.85
C GLY A 40 -18.26 -3.90 11.36
N ASN A 41 -18.85 -5.10 11.28
CA ASN A 41 -20.19 -5.35 11.80
C ASN A 41 -20.18 -5.64 13.32
N ASN A 42 -21.36 -5.64 13.94
CA ASN A 42 -21.49 -5.84 15.39
C ASN A 42 -20.94 -7.19 15.89
N ILE A 43 -20.97 -8.24 15.07
CA ILE A 43 -20.43 -9.55 15.44
C ILE A 43 -18.90 -9.48 15.51
N SER A 44 -18.26 -8.92 14.46
CA SER A 44 -16.82 -8.70 14.44
C SER A 44 -16.36 -7.77 15.57
N LEU A 45 -17.12 -6.71 15.85
CA LEU A 45 -16.83 -5.81 16.97
C LEU A 45 -16.84 -6.58 18.29
N ALA A 46 -17.90 -7.35 18.57
CA ALA A 46 -18.04 -8.13 19.80
C ALA A 46 -16.92 -9.16 19.99
N GLN A 47 -16.47 -9.80 18.91
CA GLN A 47 -15.41 -10.81 18.96
C GLN A 47 -14.00 -10.24 19.21
N ASN A 48 -13.79 -8.95 18.93
CA ASN A 48 -12.47 -8.33 18.95
C ASN A 48 -12.38 -7.13 19.93
N LEU A 49 -13.33 -6.99 20.86
CA LEU A 49 -13.45 -5.83 21.77
C LEU A 49 -12.17 -5.51 22.56
N SER A 50 -11.40 -6.53 22.95
CA SER A 50 -10.18 -6.37 23.73
C SER A 50 -8.89 -6.26 22.88
N GLY A 51 -8.99 -6.44 21.57
CA GLY A 51 -7.83 -6.46 20.68
C GLY A 51 -7.30 -5.05 20.41
N ARG A 52 -5.98 -4.90 20.50
CA ARG A 52 -5.27 -3.71 20.01
C ARG A 52 -4.48 -4.07 18.77
N VAL A 53 -4.48 -3.17 17.80
CA VAL A 53 -3.80 -3.39 16.51
C VAL A 53 -3.04 -2.14 16.10
N LYS A 54 -1.81 -2.34 15.65
CA LYS A 54 -1.13 -1.39 14.76
C LYS A 54 -1.55 -1.70 13.32
N VAL A 55 -1.63 -0.67 12.48
CA VAL A 55 -2.13 -0.82 11.10
C VAL A 55 -1.11 -0.29 10.10
N LEU A 56 -0.75 -1.15 9.14
CA LEU A 56 0.03 -0.77 7.95
C LEU A 56 -0.87 -0.86 6.72
N ALA A 57 -0.95 0.19 5.92
CA ALA A 57 -1.64 0.18 4.63
C ALA A 57 -0.63 0.03 3.49
N MET A 58 -0.83 -0.95 2.61
CA MET A 58 0.01 -1.17 1.43
C MET A 58 -0.79 -0.96 0.15
N PHE A 59 -0.26 -0.14 -0.75
CA PHE A 59 -0.75 -0.03 -2.12
C PHE A 59 0.17 -0.82 -3.06
N ALA A 60 -0.37 -1.86 -3.68
CA ALA A 60 0.35 -2.60 -4.70
C ALA A 60 0.31 -1.84 -6.04
N ARG A 61 1.46 -1.72 -6.71
CA ARG A 61 1.63 -1.01 -7.96
C ARG A 61 2.24 -1.93 -9.01
N ARG A 62 1.68 -1.85 -10.22
CA ARG A 62 2.09 -2.64 -11.38
C ARG A 62 2.93 -1.82 -12.35
N PRO A 63 3.84 -2.44 -13.10
CA PRO A 63 4.60 -1.80 -14.15
C PRO A 63 3.72 -1.50 -15.35
N LYS A 64 4.05 -0.43 -16.05
CA LYS A 64 3.65 -0.20 -17.44
C LYS A 64 4.85 -0.49 -18.32
N LEU A 65 4.62 -1.26 -19.38
CA LEU A 65 5.67 -1.54 -20.35
C LEU A 65 6.00 -0.26 -21.11
N CYS A 66 7.26 0.13 -21.07
CA CYS A 66 7.83 1.14 -21.94
C CYS A 66 8.15 0.45 -23.27
N GLY A 67 7.91 1.08 -24.42
CA GLY A 67 8.31 0.51 -25.72
C GLY A 67 9.84 0.32 -25.90
N LYS A 68 10.63 0.57 -24.85
CA LYS A 68 12.07 0.33 -24.77
C LYS A 68 12.31 -0.98 -24.00
N ASN A 69 12.98 -1.93 -24.64
CA ASN A 69 13.33 -3.21 -24.01
C ASN A 69 14.14 -3.00 -22.72
N GLY A 70 13.81 -3.76 -21.68
CA GLY A 70 14.53 -3.74 -20.40
C GLY A 70 14.12 -2.65 -19.41
N TYR A 71 13.05 -1.88 -19.71
CA TYR A 71 12.58 -0.80 -18.83
C TYR A 71 11.08 -0.88 -18.57
N VAL A 72 10.69 -0.55 -17.35
CA VAL A 72 9.29 -0.40 -16.95
C VAL A 72 9.08 0.92 -16.23
N SER A 73 7.88 1.48 -16.36
CA SER A 73 7.50 2.68 -15.61
C SER A 73 6.50 2.37 -14.52
N GLY A 74 6.65 3.08 -13.41
CA GLY A 74 5.78 3.02 -12.25
C GLY A 74 5.22 4.38 -11.91
N LYS A 75 4.17 4.36 -11.08
CA LYS A 75 3.50 5.58 -10.63
C LYS A 75 2.85 5.40 -9.27
N VAL A 76 3.13 6.31 -8.33
CA VAL A 76 2.34 6.51 -7.13
C VAL A 76 1.39 7.70 -7.38
N ASN A 77 0.10 7.43 -7.37
CA ASN A 77 -0.89 8.46 -7.66
C ASN A 77 -1.00 9.47 -6.52
N LYS A 78 -1.28 10.74 -6.86
CA LYS A 78 -1.51 11.82 -5.89
C LYS A 78 -2.57 11.46 -4.84
N ASN A 79 -3.59 10.68 -5.21
CA ASN A 79 -4.64 10.25 -4.27
C ASN A 79 -4.12 9.24 -3.23
N ILE A 80 -3.14 8.40 -3.60
CA ILE A 80 -2.47 7.49 -2.66
C ILE A 80 -1.59 8.30 -1.71
N LEU A 81 -0.89 9.31 -2.23
CA LEU A 81 -0.07 10.22 -1.39
C LEU A 81 -0.95 11.04 -0.44
N ARG A 82 -2.10 11.56 -0.90
CA ARG A 82 -3.10 12.21 -0.05
C ARG A 82 -3.61 11.25 1.02
N TYR A 83 -3.95 10.01 0.64
CA TYR A 83 -4.32 8.99 1.61
C TYR A 83 -3.25 8.83 2.69
N ALA A 84 -1.98 8.68 2.31
CA ALA A 84 -0.88 8.47 3.25
C ALA A 84 -0.72 9.64 4.23
N LEU A 85 -0.80 10.87 3.73
CA LEU A 85 -0.80 12.09 4.55
C LEU A 85 -1.91 12.10 5.62
N HIS A 86 -3.10 11.62 5.27
CA HIS A 86 -4.22 11.51 6.22
C HIS A 86 -4.07 10.30 7.16
N ALA A 87 -3.65 9.16 6.64
CA ALA A 87 -3.42 7.92 7.40
C ALA A 87 -2.45 8.13 8.56
N ARG A 88 -1.36 8.87 8.31
CA ARG A 88 -0.37 9.22 9.35
C ARG A 88 -1.01 9.89 10.58
N LYS A 89 -2.02 10.75 10.39
CA LYS A 89 -2.68 11.46 11.51
C LYS A 89 -3.36 10.51 12.49
N TYR A 90 -3.78 9.35 12.01
CA TYR A 90 -4.40 8.30 12.80
C TYR A 90 -3.39 7.25 13.30
N GLY A 91 -2.09 7.45 13.06
CA GLY A 91 -1.08 6.45 13.40
C GLY A 91 -1.18 5.20 12.51
N VAL A 92 -1.44 5.39 11.21
CA VAL A 92 -1.43 4.31 10.20
C VAL A 92 -0.25 4.56 9.27
N ALA A 93 0.75 3.65 9.29
CA ALA A 93 1.85 3.68 8.33
C ALA A 93 1.34 3.34 6.93
N THR A 94 1.92 3.97 5.90
CA THR A 94 1.53 3.70 4.51
C THR A 94 2.76 3.42 3.66
N ILE A 95 2.73 2.31 2.93
CA ILE A 95 3.77 1.92 1.97
C ILE A 95 3.16 1.68 0.58
N SER A 96 4.03 1.70 -0.43
CA SER A 96 3.71 1.20 -1.77
C SER A 96 4.74 0.17 -2.19
N GLY A 97 4.28 -0.98 -2.68
CA GLY A 97 5.13 -2.00 -3.29
C GLY A 97 4.95 -1.99 -4.80
N PHE A 98 6.02 -1.86 -5.55
CA PHE A 98 6.04 -1.91 -7.01
C PHE A 98 6.84 -3.12 -7.49
N ILE A 99 6.31 -3.86 -8.46
CA ILE A 99 7.02 -5.00 -9.04
C ILE A 99 7.61 -4.59 -10.39
N SER A 100 8.92 -4.41 -10.44
CA SER A 100 9.63 -3.99 -11.65
C SER A 100 9.91 -5.19 -12.56
N VAL A 101 8.87 -5.71 -13.22
CA VAL A 101 8.98 -6.88 -14.12
C VAL A 101 8.36 -6.59 -15.48
N ASP A 102 8.90 -7.21 -16.51
CA ASP A 102 8.40 -7.14 -17.89
C ASP A 102 7.56 -8.36 -18.30
N SER A 103 7.49 -9.38 -17.44
CA SER A 103 6.74 -10.60 -17.65
C SER A 103 6.03 -11.07 -16.38
N ILE A 104 4.83 -11.63 -16.54
CA ILE A 104 4.05 -12.20 -15.43
C ILE A 104 4.78 -13.38 -14.78
N MET A 105 5.63 -14.07 -15.54
CA MET A 105 6.41 -15.21 -15.07
C MET A 105 7.47 -14.81 -14.04
N ASN A 106 7.83 -13.53 -13.98
CA ASN A 106 8.83 -13.00 -13.05
C ASN A 106 8.21 -12.40 -11.78
N LEU A 107 6.88 -12.48 -11.61
CA LEU A 107 6.19 -11.86 -10.47
C LEU A 107 6.64 -12.38 -9.10
N SER A 108 7.22 -13.58 -9.02
CA SER A 108 7.73 -14.16 -7.77
C SER A 108 9.16 -13.74 -7.43
N ASN A 109 9.83 -12.95 -8.29
CA ASN A 109 11.20 -12.51 -8.04
C ASN A 109 11.21 -11.29 -7.11
N GLU A 110 11.45 -11.50 -5.81
CA GLU A 110 11.47 -10.41 -4.83
C GLU A 110 12.59 -9.39 -5.05
N ASP A 111 13.66 -9.74 -5.78
CA ASP A 111 14.75 -8.79 -6.12
C ASP A 111 14.29 -7.72 -7.12
N SER A 112 13.12 -7.90 -7.72
CA SER A 112 12.47 -6.91 -8.59
C SER A 112 11.51 -5.98 -7.85
N TYR A 113 11.34 -6.16 -6.53
CA TYR A 113 10.40 -5.36 -5.76
C TYR A 113 11.04 -4.04 -5.32
N VAL A 114 10.31 -2.96 -5.53
CA VAL A 114 10.68 -1.61 -5.12
C VAL A 114 9.67 -1.14 -4.08
N TRP A 115 10.17 -0.76 -2.91
CA TRP A 115 9.35 -0.36 -1.78
C TRP A 115 9.50 1.13 -1.51
N PHE A 116 8.37 1.77 -1.25
CA PHE A 116 8.29 3.20 -0.95
C PHE A 116 7.61 3.41 0.41
N ASP A 117 8.25 4.16 1.31
CA ASP A 117 7.57 4.76 2.46
C ASP A 117 6.81 6.01 2.00
N LEU A 118 5.49 5.97 2.17
CA LEU A 118 4.60 7.08 1.85
C LEU A 118 4.16 7.84 3.10
N SER A 119 4.50 7.36 4.30
CA SER A 119 4.03 7.91 5.58
C SER A 119 4.52 9.34 5.83
N ASN A 120 5.60 9.74 5.15
CA ASN A 120 6.20 11.07 5.23
C ASN A 120 5.94 11.94 3.99
N SER A 121 5.06 11.51 3.07
CA SER A 121 4.74 12.31 1.88
C SER A 121 4.20 13.69 2.27
N LYS A 122 4.73 14.75 1.67
CA LYS A 122 4.21 16.12 1.79
C LYS A 122 2.95 16.28 0.94
N HIS A 123 2.28 17.44 1.09
CA HIS A 123 1.05 17.78 0.36
C HIS A 123 1.21 17.59 -1.16
N PRO A 124 0.71 16.49 -1.73
CA PRO A 124 1.06 16.11 -3.10
C PRO A 124 0.13 16.84 -4.07
N ILE A 125 0.72 17.58 -5.00
CA ILE A 125 -0.01 18.26 -6.06
C ILE A 125 -0.15 17.38 -7.33
N ASN A 126 0.82 16.50 -7.57
CA ASN A 126 0.91 15.68 -8.78
C ASN A 126 1.21 14.21 -8.48
N ASP A 127 1.09 13.37 -9.51
CA ASP A 127 1.51 11.98 -9.44
C ASP A 127 3.05 11.88 -9.44
N ALA A 128 3.58 10.94 -8.66
CA ALA A 128 4.99 10.60 -8.62
C ALA A 128 5.26 9.49 -9.64
N GLU A 129 6.08 9.77 -10.65
CA GLU A 129 6.39 8.86 -11.76
C GLU A 129 7.87 8.51 -11.77
N PHE A 130 8.18 7.25 -12.07
CA PHE A 130 9.54 6.72 -12.02
C PHE A 130 9.75 5.62 -13.05
N PHE A 131 11.01 5.40 -13.41
CA PHE A 131 11.45 4.34 -14.31
C PHE A 131 12.38 3.38 -13.57
N CYS A 132 12.21 2.09 -13.81
CA CYS A 132 13.04 1.05 -13.26
C CYS A 132 13.63 0.20 -14.38
N ARG A 133 14.80 -0.40 -14.10
CA ARG A 133 15.31 -1.50 -14.92
C ARG A 133 14.45 -2.73 -14.66
N ALA A 134 13.91 -3.33 -15.73
CA ALA A 134 13.07 -4.51 -15.62
C ALA A 134 13.83 -5.67 -14.97
N ASN A 135 13.10 -6.44 -14.16
CA ASN A 135 13.58 -7.57 -13.37
C ASN A 135 14.66 -7.20 -12.34
N SER A 136 14.67 -5.94 -11.86
CA SER A 136 15.53 -5.47 -10.78
C SER A 136 14.83 -4.40 -9.95
N ASN A 137 15.31 -4.14 -8.74
CA ASN A 137 14.86 -3.04 -7.88
C ASN A 137 15.53 -1.69 -8.17
N GLU A 138 16.33 -1.59 -9.23
CA GLU A 138 17.05 -0.37 -9.60
C GLU A 138 16.10 0.67 -10.21
N ILE A 139 15.94 1.80 -9.51
CA ILE A 139 15.29 3.00 -10.03
C ILE A 139 16.33 3.80 -10.81
N LEU A 140 15.99 4.13 -12.06
CA LEU A 140 16.87 4.82 -12.99
C LEU A 140 16.58 6.33 -13.02
N GLU A 141 15.30 6.68 -12.92
CA GLU A 141 14.84 8.04 -13.02
C GLU A 141 13.56 8.20 -12.20
N MET A 142 13.41 9.37 -11.57
CA MET A 142 12.22 9.78 -10.87
C MET A 142 11.91 11.23 -11.22
N ASN A 143 10.64 11.58 -11.36
CA ASN A 143 10.26 12.98 -11.50
C ASN A 143 10.45 13.76 -10.20
N GLU A 144 10.40 15.09 -10.27
CA GLU A 144 10.57 15.97 -9.10
C GLU A 144 9.57 15.70 -7.96
N PHE A 145 8.38 15.18 -8.28
CA PHE A 145 7.33 14.84 -7.30
C PHE A 145 7.63 13.57 -6.50
N CYS A 146 8.68 12.83 -6.87
CA CYS A 146 9.17 11.70 -6.08
C CYS A 146 10.13 12.12 -4.97
N SER A 147 10.61 13.37 -4.94
CA SER A 147 11.58 13.85 -3.94
C SER A 147 11.10 13.75 -2.48
N ASP A 148 9.79 13.68 -2.28
CA ASP A 148 9.15 13.51 -0.97
C ASP A 148 8.78 12.04 -0.66
N ILE A 149 9.17 11.09 -1.51
CA ILE A 149 8.93 9.66 -1.33
C ILE A 149 10.25 8.97 -1.04
N ASN A 150 10.35 8.32 0.12
CA ASN A 150 11.54 7.58 0.49
C ASN A 150 11.47 6.17 -0.12
N ILE A 151 12.51 5.77 -0.83
CA ILE A 151 12.73 4.36 -1.21
C ILE A 151 13.31 3.65 0.01
N ILE A 152 12.75 2.51 0.37
CA ILE A 152 13.15 1.75 1.56
C ILE A 152 13.49 0.30 1.19
N ASN A 153 14.25 -0.38 2.04
CA ASN A 153 14.32 -1.83 1.99
C ASN A 153 13.06 -2.42 2.63
N LYS A 154 12.60 -3.59 2.17
CA LYS A 154 11.50 -4.30 2.83
C LYS A 154 11.78 -4.58 4.30
N ASP A 155 13.05 -4.83 4.67
CA ASP A 155 13.47 -5.09 6.05
C ASP A 155 13.37 -3.83 6.96
N ASP A 156 13.14 -2.63 6.40
CA ASP A 156 12.91 -1.39 7.16
C ASP A 156 11.42 -1.21 7.55
N ILE A 157 10.51 -2.01 6.99
CA ILE A 157 9.06 -1.91 7.24
C ILE A 157 8.71 -2.03 8.75
N PRO A 158 9.32 -2.93 9.55
CA PRO A 158 9.07 -2.96 11.00
C PRO A 158 9.42 -1.65 11.70
N CYS A 159 10.59 -1.06 11.39
CA CYS A 159 11.02 0.22 11.95
C CYS A 159 10.04 1.35 11.59
N LEU A 160 9.50 1.33 10.36
CA LEU A 160 8.48 2.29 9.94
C LEU A 160 7.19 2.14 10.76
N ILE A 161 6.73 0.90 10.98
CA ILE A 161 5.55 0.63 11.81
C ILE A 161 5.77 1.16 13.23
N ASP A 162 6.92 0.90 13.84
CA ASP A 162 7.18 1.37 15.21
C ASP A 162 7.32 2.88 15.31
N ALA A 163 7.83 3.55 14.27
CA ALA A 163 7.96 5.00 14.25
C ALA A 163 6.62 5.74 14.05
N ILE A 164 5.68 5.14 13.31
CA ILE A 164 4.45 5.82 12.87
C ILE A 164 3.20 5.30 13.58
N CYS A 165 3.10 3.98 13.76
CA CYS A 165 1.86 3.35 14.15
C CYS A 165 1.53 3.54 15.63
N LYS A 166 0.25 3.79 15.90
CA LYS A 166 -0.30 3.82 17.26
C LYS A 166 -1.20 2.60 17.45
N PRO A 167 -1.18 1.92 18.61
CA PRO A 167 -2.10 0.84 18.88
C PRO A 167 -3.54 1.38 19.00
N LEU A 168 -4.41 0.95 18.10
CA LEU A 168 -5.83 1.29 18.07
C LEU A 168 -6.63 0.15 18.67
N ILE A 169 -7.68 0.45 19.45
CA ILE A 169 -8.68 -0.59 19.76
C ILE A 169 -9.45 -0.95 18.48
N TRP A 170 -10.02 -2.15 18.42
CA TRP A 170 -10.66 -2.64 17.21
C TRP A 170 -11.71 -1.68 16.63
N GLN A 171 -12.58 -1.11 17.48
CA GLN A 171 -13.59 -0.14 17.03
C GLN A 171 -12.96 1.09 16.35
N GLU A 172 -11.94 1.69 16.97
CA GLU A 172 -11.21 2.84 16.41
C GLU A 172 -10.54 2.46 15.08
N CYS A 173 -9.94 1.28 14.99
CA CYS A 173 -9.33 0.77 13.77
C CYS A 173 -10.35 0.73 12.61
N ILE A 174 -11.55 0.19 12.85
CA ILE A 174 -12.62 0.13 11.83
C ILE A 174 -13.07 1.51 11.40
N GLU A 175 -13.21 2.45 12.33
CA GLU A 175 -13.60 3.83 12.05
C GLU A 175 -12.53 4.55 11.23
N VAL A 176 -11.26 4.46 11.64
CA VAL A 176 -10.10 5.02 10.92
C VAL A 176 -10.01 4.48 9.51
N ILE A 177 -10.03 3.15 9.33
CA ILE A 177 -9.98 2.53 8.00
C ILE A 177 -11.18 2.97 7.14
N SER A 178 -12.36 3.11 7.73
CA SER A 178 -13.56 3.55 7.01
C SER A 178 -13.44 5.00 6.53
N GLU A 179 -12.91 5.90 7.36
CA GLU A 179 -12.67 7.30 6.98
C GLU A 179 -11.59 7.40 5.90
N LEU A 180 -10.47 6.70 6.08
CA LEU A 180 -9.37 6.70 5.14
C LEU A 180 -9.78 6.17 3.77
N ASN A 181 -10.61 5.12 3.73
CA ASN A 181 -11.14 4.61 2.48
C ASN A 181 -11.88 5.70 1.70
N LYS A 182 -12.68 6.57 2.33
CA LYS A 182 -13.42 7.65 1.64
C LYS A 182 -12.52 8.57 0.82
N ILE A 183 -11.29 8.82 1.27
CA ILE A 183 -10.29 9.69 0.60
C ILE A 183 -9.89 9.14 -0.77
N THR A 184 -9.80 7.82 -0.90
CA THR A 184 -9.37 7.17 -2.15
C THR A 184 -10.39 7.29 -3.30
N TYR A 185 -11.62 7.70 -2.99
CA TYR A 185 -12.74 7.85 -3.94
C TYR A 185 -13.04 9.31 -4.33
N SER A 186 -12.47 10.30 -3.63
CA SER A 186 -12.98 11.68 -3.67
C SER A 186 -12.79 12.40 -5.00
N ASP A 187 -11.88 11.93 -5.85
CA ASP A 187 -11.38 12.75 -6.96
C ASP A 187 -12.04 12.52 -8.32
N ASN A 188 -13.02 11.62 -8.54
CA ASN A 188 -13.71 11.61 -9.86
C ASN A 188 -15.10 10.98 -10.04
N ASN A 189 -15.67 10.15 -9.15
CA ASN A 189 -16.85 9.34 -9.56
C ASN A 189 -18.09 9.35 -8.64
N GLY A 190 -18.25 10.34 -7.75
CA GLY A 190 -19.48 10.46 -6.94
C GLY A 190 -19.92 9.14 -6.26
N TYR A 191 -21.23 8.97 -6.04
CA TYR A 191 -21.80 7.74 -5.47
C TYR A 191 -21.63 6.50 -6.37
N PHE A 192 -21.57 6.67 -7.71
CA PHE A 192 -21.48 5.56 -8.68
C PHE A 192 -20.09 4.90 -8.72
N GLY A 193 -19.01 5.66 -8.53
CA GLY A 193 -17.64 5.13 -8.44
C GLY A 193 -17.44 4.21 -7.24
N ARG A 194 -18.21 4.41 -6.16
CA ARG A 194 -18.20 3.52 -4.99
C ARG A 194 -18.85 2.17 -5.29
N PHE A 195 -19.88 2.15 -6.15
CA PHE A 195 -20.62 0.94 -6.51
C PHE A 195 -19.90 0.06 -7.53
N LEU A 196 -19.13 0.67 -8.45
CA LEU A 196 -18.33 -0.04 -9.46
C LEU A 196 -16.90 -0.40 -8.99
N GLY A 197 -16.59 -0.18 -7.70
CA GLY A 197 -15.26 -0.50 -7.15
C GLY A 197 -14.12 0.41 -7.63
N GLY A 198 -14.42 1.64 -8.05
CA GLY A 198 -13.41 2.63 -8.44
C GLY A 198 -12.61 3.14 -7.23
N GLY A 199 -11.39 3.64 -7.45
CA GLY A 199 -10.50 4.14 -6.40
C GLY A 199 -9.41 3.15 -5.98
N TYR A 200 -8.28 3.65 -5.50
CA TYR A 200 -7.18 2.80 -5.04
C TYR A 200 -7.50 2.27 -3.65
N ARG A 201 -7.55 0.95 -3.47
CA ARG A 201 -7.74 0.37 -2.13
C ARG A 201 -6.46 -0.31 -1.67
N PRO A 202 -5.96 -0.02 -0.46
CA PRO A 202 -4.82 -0.73 0.06
C PRO A 202 -5.24 -2.11 0.59
N VAL A 203 -4.24 -2.98 0.73
CA VAL A 203 -4.31 -4.11 1.66
C VAL A 203 -3.87 -3.57 3.03
N TYR A 204 -4.63 -3.87 4.07
CA TYR A 204 -4.27 -3.52 5.43
C TYR A 204 -3.62 -4.71 6.10
N PHE A 205 -2.47 -4.50 6.74
CA PHE A 205 -1.86 -5.47 7.64
C PHE A 205 -2.20 -5.05 9.06
N LEU A 206 -2.98 -5.89 9.74
CA LEU A 206 -3.27 -5.74 11.16
C LEU A 206 -2.17 -6.47 11.93
N ILE A 207 -1.39 -5.71 12.70
CA ILE A 207 -0.36 -6.24 13.58
C ILE A 207 -0.96 -6.28 14.98
N LEU A 208 -1.27 -7.48 15.45
CA LEU A 208 -1.88 -7.70 16.77
C LEU A 208 -0.80 -7.59 17.84
N GLU A 209 -1.12 -6.84 18.90
CA GLU A 209 -0.33 -6.74 20.13
C GLU A 209 -0.79 -7.75 21.19
#